data_AF-A0A4U6BLD8-F1
#
_entry.id   AF-A0A4U6BLD8-F1
#
_cell.length_a   1.000
_cell.length_b   1.000
_cell.length_c   1.000
_cell.angle_alpha   90.00
_cell.angle_beta   90.00
_cell.angle_gamma   90.00
#
_symmetry.space_group_name_H-M   'P 1'
#
loop_
_entity.id
_entity.type
_entity.pdbx_description
1 polymer ?
#
loop_
_entity_poly.entity_id
_entity_poly.type
_entity_poly.pdbx_seq_one_letter_code
_entity_poly.pdbx_strand_id
1 'polypeptide(L)' 'MRKVIEFDEGTYQAMVQLGRDRMATLQELADESFADLLKKHGVPKDLREALRRSAKASTPAKRKTKSTRRK' A
#
# COMPACT_ATOMS: atom_id res chain seq x y z
N MET A 1 -0.61 -1.25 -21.83
CA MET A 1 0.85 -1.02 -21.95
C MET A 1 1.56 -2.13 -21.18
N ARG A 2 2.54 -2.81 -21.77
CA ARG A 2 3.33 -3.85 -21.08
C ARG A 2 4.50 -3.18 -20.35
N LYS A 3 4.66 -3.47 -19.06
CA LYS A 3 5.85 -3.12 -18.28
C LYS A 3 6.65 -4.41 -18.08
N VAL A 4 7.96 -4.33 -18.23
CA VAL A 4 8.88 -5.48 -18.05
C VAL A 4 9.86 -5.10 -16.95
N ILE A 5 10.05 -6.01 -16.01
CA ILE A 5 11.00 -5.89 -14.90
C ILE A 5 11.98 -7.05 -15.06
N GLU A 6 13.27 -6.74 -15.07
CA GLU A 6 14.33 -7.74 -15.11
C GLU A 6 14.65 -8.21 -13.69
N PHE A 7 14.88 -9.51 -13.56
CA PHE A 7 15.39 -10.16 -12.35
C PHE A 7 16.66 -10.90 -12.71
N ASP A 8 17.63 -10.93 -11.81
CA ASP A 8 18.69 -11.92 -11.92
C ASP A 8 18.12 -13.33 -11.68
N GLU A 9 18.78 -14.33 -12.25
CA GLU A 9 18.30 -15.72 -12.20
C GLU A 9 18.15 -16.22 -10.76
N GLY A 10 19.08 -15.87 -9.86
CA GLY A 10 19.04 -16.31 -8.47
C GLY A 10 17.83 -15.77 -7.71
N THR A 11 17.58 -14.46 -7.84
CA THR A 11 16.42 -13.80 -7.24
C THR A 11 15.12 -14.36 -7.81
N TYR A 12 15.04 -14.58 -9.13
CA TYR A 12 13.84 -15.15 -9.74
C TYR A 12 13.53 -16.54 -9.21
N GLN A 13 14.51 -17.44 -9.14
CA GLN A 13 14.34 -18.78 -8.58
C GLN A 13 13.91 -18.73 -7.11
N ALA A 14 14.51 -17.84 -6.31
CA ALA A 14 14.14 -17.66 -4.91
C ALA A 14 12.68 -17.17 -4.76
N MET A 15 12.24 -16.23 -5.59
CA MET A 15 10.85 -15.75 -5.59
C MET A 15 9.86 -16.84 -6.02
N VAL A 16 10.19 -17.64 -7.03
CA VAL A 16 9.36 -18.77 -7.47
C VAL A 16 9.24 -19.82 -6.37
N GLN A 17 10.35 -20.15 -5.70
CA GLN A 17 10.35 -21.09 -4.58
C GLN A 17 9.51 -20.57 -3.41
N LEU A 18 9.69 -19.29 -3.04
CA LEU A 18 8.88 -18.64 -2.01
C LEU A 18 7.38 -18.68 -2.33
N GLY A 19 7.02 -18.49 -3.60
CA GLY A 19 5.63 -18.64 -4.06
C GLY A 19 5.08 -20.03 -3.80
N ARG A 20 5.84 -21.08 -4.17
CA ARG A 20 5.46 -22.47 -3.91
C ARG A 20 5.28 -22.74 -2.41
N ASP A 21 6.22 -22.29 -1.59
CA ASP A 21 6.20 -22.51 -0.14
C ASP A 21 4.99 -21.83 0.52
N ARG A 22 4.53 -20.71 -0.03
CA ARG A 22 3.36 -19.96 0.44
C ARG A 22 2.05 -20.32 -0.27
N MET A 23 2.09 -21.27 -1.21
CA MET A 23 0.97 -21.58 -2.12
C MET A 23 0.41 -20.33 -2.84
N ALA A 24 1.31 -19.42 -3.20
CA ALA A 24 1.01 -18.16 -3.88
C ALA A 24 1.70 -18.10 -5.24
N THR A 25 1.14 -17.32 -6.14
CA THR A 25 1.77 -17.00 -7.42
C THR A 25 2.80 -15.89 -7.26
N LEU A 26 3.75 -15.80 -8.20
CA LEU A 26 4.72 -14.69 -8.25
C LEU A 26 4.03 -13.33 -8.34
N GLN A 27 2.88 -13.25 -9.02
CA GLN A 27 2.10 -12.03 -9.16
C GLN A 27 1.50 -11.59 -7.82
N GLU A 28 0.92 -12.51 -7.05
CA GLU A 28 0.35 -12.20 -5.73
C GLU A 28 1.43 -11.73 -4.74
N LEU A 29 2.60 -12.37 -4.76
CA LEU A 29 3.76 -11.93 -3.98
C LEU A 29 4.20 -10.51 -4.37
N ALA A 30 4.18 -10.19 -5.68
CA ALA A 30 4.53 -8.87 -6.18
C ALA A 30 3.49 -7.82 -5.74
N ASP A 31 2.20 -8.12 -5.87
CA ASP A 31 1.12 -7.21 -5.49
C ASP A 31 1.14 -6.90 -3.98
N GLU A 32 1.39 -7.90 -3.14
CA GLU A 32 1.56 -7.71 -1.69
C GLU A 32 2.79 -6.85 -1.37
N SER A 33 3.94 -7.18 -1.97
CA SER A 33 5.20 -6.45 -1.74
C SER A 33 5.10 -4.99 -2.19
N PHE A 34 4.47 -4.74 -3.34
CA PHE A 34 4.25 -3.37 -3.84
C PHE A 34 3.23 -2.62 -2.97
N ALA A 35 2.16 -3.27 -2.52
CA ALA A 35 1.20 -2.65 -1.61
C ALA A 35 1.88 -2.19 -0.31
N ASP A 36 2.73 -3.03 0.27
CA ASP A 36 3.47 -2.69 1.49
C ASP A 36 4.51 -1.59 1.25
N LEU A 37 5.23 -1.62 0.12
CA LEU A 37 6.14 -0.54 -0.29
C LEU A 37 5.39 0.80 -0.41
N LEU A 38 4.31 0.84 -1.18
CA LEU A 38 3.53 2.05 -1.42
C LEU A 38 2.95 2.60 -0.12
N LYS A 39 2.43 1.73 0.75
CA LYS A 39 1.92 2.10 2.07
C LYS A 39 3.00 2.73 2.95
N LYS A 40 4.21 2.17 2.98
CA LYS A 40 5.35 2.72 3.76
C LYS A 40 5.74 4.12 3.29
N HIS A 41 5.61 4.41 2.00
CA HIS A 41 5.91 5.73 1.42
C HIS A 41 4.69 6.65 1.31
N GLY A 42 3.54 6.26 1.87
CA GLY A 42 2.32 7.06 1.87
C GLY A 42 1.72 7.25 0.47
N VAL A 43 1.99 6.33 -0.46
CA VAL A 43 1.35 6.29 -1.78
C VAL A 43 0.11 5.40 -1.68
N PRO A 44 -1.08 5.89 -2.04
CA PRO A 44 -2.28 5.04 -2.04
C PRO A 44 -2.15 3.95 -3.09
N LYS A 45 -2.40 2.68 -2.71
CA LYS A 45 -2.30 1.54 -3.63
C LYS A 45 -3.48 1.42 -4.60
N ASP A 46 -4.64 1.98 -4.23
CA ASP A 46 -5.88 1.86 -4.99
C ASP A 46 -6.57 3.22 -5.15
N LEU A 47 -7.34 3.38 -6.24
CA LEU A 47 -8.17 4.58 -6.49
C LEU A 47 -9.10 4.87 -5.30
N ARG A 48 -9.67 3.84 -4.68
CA ARG A 48 -10.53 3.98 -3.50
C ARG A 48 -9.78 4.59 -2.31
N GLU A 49 -8.53 4.21 -2.12
CA GLU A 49 -7.71 4.71 -1.01
C GLU A 49 -7.24 6.14 -1.29
N ALA A 50 -6.90 6.45 -2.55
CA ALA A 50 -6.60 7.79 -3.01
C ALA A 50 -7.80 8.74 -2.81
N LEU A 51 -9.00 8.32 -3.25
CA LEU A 51 -10.24 9.08 -3.07
C LEU A 51 -10.56 9.29 -1.58
N ARG A 52 -10.39 8.26 -0.74
CA ARG A 52 -10.58 8.38 0.70
C ARG A 52 -9.63 9.40 1.34
N ARG A 53 -8.37 9.45 0.88
CA ARG A 53 -7.39 10.42 1.36
C ARG A 53 -7.73 11.84 0.88
N SER A 54 -8.09 12.02 -0.38
CA SER A 54 -8.54 13.32 -0.91
C SER A 54 -9.79 13.84 -0.20
N ALA A 55 -10.75 12.97 0.08
CA ALA A 55 -11.95 13.33 0.86
C ALA A 55 -11.63 13.72 2.31
N LYS A 56 -10.70 12.99 2.98
CA LYS A 56 -10.23 13.36 4.32
C LYS A 56 -9.44 14.68 4.34
N ALA A 57 -8.66 14.95 3.29
CA ALA A 57 -7.92 16.21 3.18
C ALA A 57 -8.83 17.42 2.93
N SER A 58 -10.01 17.21 2.32
CA SER A 58 -10.99 18.26 2.04
C SER A 58 -12.01 18.48 3.16
N THR A 59 -12.07 17.61 4.18
CA THR A 59 -12.87 17.90 5.38
C THR A 59 -12.16 18.91 6.29
N PRO A 60 -12.73 20.11 6.53
CA PRO A 60 -12.14 21.07 7.47
C PRO A 60 -12.10 20.45 8.87
N ALA A 61 -10.93 20.48 9.50
CA ALA A 61 -10.74 19.91 10.83
C ALA A 61 -11.76 20.52 11.81
N LYS A 62 -12.67 19.68 12.34
CA LYS A 62 -13.58 20.10 13.43
C LYS A 62 -12.72 20.54 14.61
N ARG A 63 -12.58 21.86 14.75
CA ARG A 63 -11.90 22.54 15.86
C ARG A 63 -12.56 22.05 17.14
N LYS A 64 -11.90 21.16 17.89
CA LYS A 64 -12.42 20.69 19.18
C LYS A 64 -12.45 21.89 20.12
N THR A 65 -13.62 22.46 20.32
CA THR A 65 -13.87 23.45 21.37
C THR A 65 -13.71 22.74 22.71
N LYS A 66 -12.54 22.92 23.35
CA LYS A 66 -12.35 22.56 24.76
C LYS A 66 -13.33 23.41 25.57
N SER A 67 -14.47 22.83 25.94
CA SER A 67 -15.36 23.40 26.94
C SER A 67 -14.60 23.42 28.27
N THR A 68 -14.18 24.61 28.67
CA THR A 68 -13.60 24.89 29.98
C THR A 68 -14.76 24.95 30.97
N ARG A 69 -14.96 23.86 31.72
CA ARG A 69 -15.84 23.85 32.89
C ARG A 69 -15.17 24.70 33.99
N ARG A 70 -15.57 25.97 34.09
CA ARG A 70 -15.20 26.85 35.20
C ARG A 70 -16.07 26.54 36.44
N LYS A 71 -15.43 26.76 37.59
CA LYS A 71 -15.81 26.50 38.98
C LYS A 71 -17.25 26.85 39.34
#